data_AF-A0AA40ELD2-F1
#
_entry.id   AF-A0AA40ELD2-F1
#
_cell.length_a   1.000
_cell.length_b   1.000
_cell.length_c   1.000
_cell.angle_alpha   90.00
_cell.angle_beta   90.00
_cell.angle_gamma   90.00
#
_symmetry.space_group_name_H-M   'P 1'
#
loop_
_entity.id
_entity.type
_entity.pdbx_description
1 polymer ?
#
loop_
_entity_poly.entity_id
_entity_poly.type
_entity_poly.pdbx_seq_one_letter_code
_entity_poly.pdbx_strand_id
1 'polypeptide(L)'
;VAVPSRLYFEKTPAKPLHGMRIVIMDNLDMKGVQTVASNKSFLKFRPEANQSAPVVSELLAKGAVLVGKVKMTSFADREFPPSDWIDHHCPFNPRGDGYLLPQGSSSGTAVAVAAYDWLDAGFGTD
;
A
#
# COMPACT_ATOMS: atom_id res chain seq x y z
N VAL A 1 13.49 -5.56 -3.08
CA VAL A 1 12.83 -4.41 -3.75
C VAL A 1 13.86 -3.30 -3.89
N ALA A 2 14.15 -2.84 -5.11
CA ALA A 2 15.05 -1.71 -5.31
C ALA A 2 14.28 -0.40 -5.08
N VAL A 3 14.74 0.43 -4.15
CA VAL A 3 14.16 1.75 -3.87
C VAL A 3 15.26 2.82 -3.94
N PRO A 4 14.93 4.05 -4.38
CA PRO A 4 15.91 5.14 -4.43
C PRO A 4 16.67 5.35 -3.11
N SER A 5 17.94 5.73 -3.23
CA SER A 5 18.77 6.11 -2.08
C SER A 5 18.22 7.37 -1.43
N ARG A 6 18.15 7.39 -0.09
CA ARG A 6 17.72 8.57 0.67
C ARG A 6 18.72 9.73 0.60
N LEU A 7 19.98 9.45 0.24
CA LEU A 7 21.06 10.45 0.21
C LEU A 7 20.80 11.62 -0.75
N TYR A 8 19.99 11.41 -1.77
CA TYR A 8 19.67 12.43 -2.78
C TYR A 8 18.37 13.19 -2.48
N PHE A 9 17.77 12.99 -1.30
CA PHE A 9 16.49 13.61 -0.92
C PHE A 9 16.65 14.46 0.33
N GLU A 10 16.94 15.74 0.15
CA GLU A 10 16.97 16.71 1.24
C GLU A 10 15.55 17.23 1.54
N LYS A 11 15.12 17.16 2.80
CA LYS A 11 13.82 17.70 3.22
C LYS A 11 13.85 19.21 3.19
N THR A 12 12.86 19.80 2.52
CA THR A 12 12.66 21.26 2.50
C THR A 12 11.25 21.60 2.96
N PRO A 13 10.95 22.85 3.35
CA PRO A 13 9.59 23.26 3.69
C PRO A 13 8.56 22.95 2.58
N ALA A 14 8.97 23.03 1.30
CA ALA A 14 8.12 22.71 0.16
C ALA A 14 7.96 21.19 -0.08
N LYS A 15 8.96 20.39 0.29
CA LYS A 15 8.98 18.93 0.12
C LYS A 15 9.34 18.23 1.43
N PRO A 16 8.44 18.24 2.42
CA PRO A 16 8.72 17.72 3.76
C PRO A 16 8.86 16.19 3.79
N LEU A 17 8.36 15.48 2.77
CA LEU A 17 8.38 14.01 2.68
C LEU A 17 9.52 13.47 1.82
N HIS A 18 10.45 14.32 1.37
CA HIS A 18 11.63 13.88 0.64
C HIS A 18 12.36 12.75 1.39
N GLY A 19 12.60 11.64 0.66
CA GLY A 19 13.29 10.45 1.17
C GLY A 19 12.42 9.50 2.00
N MET A 20 11.17 9.89 2.30
CA MET A 20 10.21 8.99 2.94
C MET A 20 9.68 7.97 1.94
N ARG A 21 9.73 6.71 2.33
CA ARG A 21 9.29 5.55 1.56
C ARG A 21 7.94 5.12 2.08
N ILE A 22 6.94 5.21 1.23
CA ILE A 22 5.54 5.03 1.61
C ILE A 22 4.90 3.95 0.74
N VAL A 23 4.11 3.08 1.36
CA VAL A 23 3.22 2.15 0.65
C VAL A 23 1.79 2.68 0.64
N ILE A 24 1.03 2.33 -0.39
CA ILE A 24 -0.38 2.72 -0.50
C ILE A 24 -1.25 1.47 -0.68
N MET A 25 -2.41 1.46 -0.02
CA MET A 25 -3.38 0.40 -0.17
C MET A 25 -3.89 0.28 -1.60
N ASP A 26 -4.22 -0.93 -2.05
CA ASP A 26 -4.58 -1.19 -3.44
C ASP A 26 -5.91 -0.56 -3.91
N ASN A 27 -6.73 0.00 -3.02
CA ASN A 27 -7.91 0.78 -3.40
C ASN A 27 -7.62 2.27 -3.68
N LEU A 28 -6.36 2.72 -3.52
CA LEU A 28 -5.95 4.09 -3.84
C LEU A 28 -5.38 4.15 -5.27
N ASP A 29 -5.94 5.03 -6.10
CA ASP A 29 -5.49 5.21 -7.48
C ASP A 29 -4.12 5.88 -7.56
N MET A 30 -3.26 5.35 -8.43
CA MET A 30 -1.99 5.95 -8.82
C MET A 30 -1.92 5.98 -10.34
N LYS A 31 -1.65 7.15 -10.90
CA LYS A 31 -1.58 7.35 -12.35
C LYS A 31 -0.64 6.33 -13.01
N GLY A 32 -1.11 5.66 -14.06
CA GLY A 32 -0.36 4.63 -14.80
C GLY A 32 -0.23 3.31 -14.06
N VAL A 33 -0.97 3.10 -12.98
CA VAL A 33 -1.01 1.84 -12.25
C VAL A 33 -2.45 1.37 -12.17
N GLN A 34 -2.65 0.07 -12.37
CA GLN A 34 -3.96 -0.56 -12.23
C GLN A 34 -4.30 -0.70 -10.74
N THR A 35 -5.52 -0.30 -10.38
CA THR A 35 -6.07 -0.41 -9.02
C THR A 35 -7.13 -1.48 -9.05
N VAL A 36 -6.99 -2.53 -8.24
CA VAL A 36 -7.96 -3.65 -8.28
C VAL A 36 -8.59 -3.99 -6.95
N ALA A 37 -8.29 -3.22 -5.90
CA ALA A 37 -8.79 -3.45 -4.55
C ALA A 37 -8.62 -4.91 -4.08
N SER A 38 -7.47 -5.51 -4.43
CA SER A 38 -7.13 -6.93 -4.15
C SER A 38 -8.11 -7.96 -4.72
N ASN A 39 -8.81 -7.63 -5.81
CA ASN A 39 -9.69 -8.55 -6.52
C ASN A 39 -9.19 -8.82 -7.94
N LYS A 40 -8.82 -10.07 -8.26
CA LYS A 40 -8.28 -10.45 -9.58
C LYS A 40 -9.30 -10.33 -10.69
N SER A 41 -10.59 -10.53 -10.42
CA SER A 41 -11.62 -10.37 -11.44
C SER A 41 -11.71 -8.91 -11.90
N PHE A 42 -11.41 -7.96 -11.02
CA PHE A 42 -11.43 -6.54 -11.32
C PHE A 42 -10.31 -6.08 -12.27
N LEU A 43 -9.21 -6.85 -12.39
CA LEU A 43 -8.17 -6.64 -13.41
C LEU A 43 -8.74 -6.62 -14.83
N LYS A 44 -9.83 -7.36 -15.09
CA LYS A 44 -10.43 -7.44 -16.43
C LYS A 44 -11.24 -6.21 -16.79
N PHE A 45 -11.69 -5.45 -15.80
CA PHE A 45 -12.68 -4.37 -15.98
C PHE A 45 -12.12 -2.98 -15.69
N ARG A 46 -10.98 -2.88 -14.98
CA ARG A 46 -10.41 -1.61 -14.58
C ARG A 46 -9.11 -1.34 -15.33
N PRO A 47 -9.06 -0.39 -16.29
CA PRO A 47 -7.79 0.00 -16.90
C PRO A 47 -6.87 0.68 -15.87
N GLU A 48 -5.62 0.95 -16.27
CA GLU A 48 -4.71 1.79 -15.49
C GLU A 48 -5.35 3.14 -15.17
N ALA A 49 -5.11 3.65 -13.96
CA ALA A 49 -5.69 4.92 -13.56
C ALA A 49 -5.08 6.08 -14.36
N ASN A 50 -5.94 6.95 -14.90
CA ASN A 50 -5.49 8.15 -15.62
C ASN A 50 -5.02 9.26 -14.67
N GLN A 51 -5.44 9.22 -13.42
CA GLN A 51 -5.14 10.19 -12.38
C GLN A 51 -4.86 9.47 -11.06
N SER A 52 -4.02 10.09 -10.23
CA SER A 52 -3.77 9.63 -8.87
C SER A 52 -4.85 10.15 -7.93
N ALA A 53 -5.25 9.37 -6.93
CA ALA A 53 -6.14 9.82 -5.86
C ALA A 53 -5.57 11.09 -5.18
N PRO A 54 -6.40 11.99 -4.63
CA PRO A 54 -5.93 13.25 -4.03
C PRO A 54 -4.82 13.05 -3.00
N VAL A 55 -4.96 12.06 -2.11
CA VAL A 55 -3.93 11.72 -1.12
C VAL A 55 -2.62 11.27 -1.76
N VAL A 56 -2.67 10.44 -2.81
CA VAL A 56 -1.49 9.97 -3.54
C VAL A 56 -0.80 11.15 -4.26
N SER A 57 -1.58 12.02 -4.89
CA SER A 57 -1.09 13.24 -5.54
C SER A 57 -0.40 14.17 -4.54
N GLU A 58 -0.97 14.36 -3.36
CA GLU A 58 -0.39 15.18 -2.30
C GLU A 58 0.92 14.61 -1.76
N LEU A 59 0.99 13.30 -1.53
CA LEU A 59 2.22 12.62 -1.10
C LEU A 59 3.35 12.81 -2.10
N LEU A 60 3.06 12.59 -3.38
CA LEU A 60 4.02 12.79 -4.47
C LEU A 60 4.46 14.26 -4.56
N ALA A 61 3.52 15.21 -4.46
CA ALA A 61 3.83 16.64 -4.48
C ALA A 61 4.74 17.06 -3.32
N LYS A 62 4.53 16.50 -2.13
CA LYS A 62 5.36 16.71 -0.93
C LYS A 62 6.69 15.95 -0.96
N GLY A 63 6.98 15.20 -2.04
CA GLY A 63 8.26 14.56 -2.29
C GLY A 63 8.40 13.13 -1.76
N ALA A 64 7.31 12.47 -1.37
CA ALA A 64 7.35 11.08 -0.94
C ALA A 64 7.72 10.14 -2.08
N VAL A 65 8.42 9.05 -1.75
CA VAL A 65 8.70 7.94 -2.65
C VAL A 65 7.67 6.85 -2.40
N LEU A 66 6.75 6.65 -3.35
CA LEU A 66 5.81 5.54 -3.30
C LEU A 66 6.52 4.25 -3.73
N VAL A 67 6.62 3.29 -2.82
CA VAL A 67 7.34 2.03 -3.06
C VAL A 67 6.49 1.04 -3.83
N GLY A 68 5.18 1.06 -3.61
CA GLY A 68 4.24 0.19 -4.31
C GLY A 68 2.87 0.13 -3.66
N LYS A 69 1.98 -0.62 -4.30
CA LYS A 69 0.65 -0.93 -3.79
C LYS A 69 0.71 -2.19 -2.92
N VAL A 70 0.02 -2.17 -1.79
CA VAL A 70 -0.05 -3.30 -0.85
C VAL A 70 -1.43 -3.93 -0.87
N LYS A 71 -1.45 -5.24 -0.62
CA LYS A 71 -2.69 -6.03 -0.55
C LYS A 71 -3.61 -5.52 0.55
N MET A 72 -4.89 -5.75 0.35
CA MET A 72 -5.98 -5.48 1.28
C MET A 72 -6.96 -6.65 1.25
N THR A 73 -7.93 -6.67 2.15
CA THR A 73 -9.10 -7.53 1.93
C THR A 73 -9.85 -7.07 0.67
N SER A 74 -10.40 -8.00 -0.12
CA SER A 74 -11.06 -7.68 -1.40
C SER A 74 -12.14 -6.62 -1.20
N PHE A 75 -12.08 -5.53 -1.97
CA PHE A 75 -13.02 -4.39 -1.88
C PHE A 75 -13.19 -3.78 -0.48
N ALA A 76 -12.21 -3.96 0.40
CA ALA A 76 -12.26 -3.58 1.80
C ALA A 76 -13.37 -4.29 2.60
N ASP A 77 -13.85 -5.43 2.10
CA ASP A 77 -14.80 -6.28 2.80
C ASP A 77 -14.13 -7.06 3.94
N ARG A 78 -14.94 -7.68 4.79
CA ARG A 78 -14.49 -8.50 5.90
C ARG A 78 -14.09 -9.90 5.40
N GLU A 79 -12.79 -10.17 5.35
CA GLU A 79 -12.22 -11.47 4.95
C GLU A 79 -11.37 -12.11 6.05
N PHE A 80 -11.58 -13.41 6.32
CA PHE A 80 -10.76 -14.24 7.18
C PHE A 80 -9.92 -15.22 6.37
N PRO A 81 -8.59 -15.22 6.52
CA PRO A 81 -7.75 -16.24 5.93
C PRO A 81 -7.88 -17.57 6.70
N PRO A 82 -7.70 -18.71 6.01
CA PRO A 82 -7.45 -18.81 4.58
C PRO A 82 -8.73 -18.84 3.72
N SER A 83 -9.93 -18.95 4.33
CA SER A 83 -11.18 -19.23 3.60
C SER A 83 -11.59 -18.14 2.62
N ASP A 84 -11.43 -16.88 3.01
CA ASP A 84 -12.01 -15.75 2.27
C ASP A 84 -10.97 -15.10 1.33
N TRP A 85 -9.68 -15.28 1.63
CA TRP A 85 -8.55 -14.74 0.86
C TRP A 85 -8.25 -15.60 -0.39
N ILE A 86 -9.19 -15.62 -1.34
CA ILE A 86 -9.16 -16.51 -2.52
C ILE A 86 -8.19 -16.04 -3.61
N ASP A 87 -8.13 -14.74 -3.85
CA ASP A 87 -7.39 -14.16 -4.99
C ASP A 87 -5.91 -13.98 -4.66
N HIS A 88 -5.60 -13.68 -3.41
CA HIS A 88 -4.26 -13.46 -2.92
C HIS A 88 -4.10 -14.10 -1.56
N HIS A 89 -2.89 -14.56 -1.22
CA HIS A 89 -2.61 -14.95 0.16
C HIS A 89 -2.59 -13.71 1.06
N CYS A 90 -3.26 -13.84 2.22
CA CYS A 90 -3.21 -12.89 3.31
C CYS A 90 -1.76 -12.62 3.73
N PRO A 91 -1.37 -11.35 3.95
CA PRO A 91 -0.04 -11.04 4.45
C PRO A 91 0.16 -11.62 5.86
N PHE A 92 1.36 -12.11 6.14
CA PHE A 92 1.67 -12.67 7.45
C PHE A 92 1.84 -11.56 8.50
N ASN A 93 1.26 -11.71 9.69
CA ASN A 93 1.46 -10.77 10.78
C ASN A 93 2.86 -10.95 11.39
N PRO A 94 3.81 -10.02 11.18
CA PRO A 94 5.19 -10.17 11.67
C PRO A 94 5.29 -10.14 13.20
N ARG A 95 4.22 -9.71 13.88
CA ARG A 95 4.12 -9.65 15.35
C ARG A 95 3.14 -10.67 15.92
N GLY A 96 2.59 -11.54 15.07
CA GLY A 96 1.51 -12.46 15.43
C GLY A 96 1.96 -13.88 15.77
N ASP A 97 3.26 -14.16 15.69
CA ASP A 97 3.88 -15.46 16.01
C ASP A 97 3.25 -16.66 15.28
N GLY A 98 2.64 -16.43 14.12
CA GLY A 98 1.92 -17.44 13.34
C GLY A 98 0.50 -17.75 13.81
N TYR A 99 0.05 -17.18 14.91
CA TYR A 99 -1.27 -17.44 15.50
C TYR A 99 -2.26 -16.28 15.35
N LEU A 100 -1.75 -15.05 15.19
CA LEU A 100 -2.60 -13.87 15.06
C LEU A 100 -2.66 -13.38 13.61
N LEU A 101 -3.87 -13.06 13.18
CA LEU A 101 -4.13 -12.47 11.88
C LEU A 101 -3.74 -10.98 11.86
N PRO A 102 -3.34 -10.42 10.71
CA PRO A 102 -3.05 -8.98 10.59
C PRO A 102 -4.31 -8.10 10.69
N GLN A 103 -5.51 -8.71 10.59
CA GLN A 103 -6.82 -8.05 10.45
C GLN A 103 -6.92 -7.17 9.19
N GLY A 104 -8.13 -6.73 8.87
CA GLY A 104 -8.44 -5.98 7.66
C GLY A 104 -9.13 -4.64 7.93
N SER A 105 -9.41 -3.84 6.91
CA SER A 105 -9.14 -4.12 5.49
C SER A 105 -7.71 -3.77 5.04
N SER A 106 -7.06 -2.83 5.74
CA SER A 106 -5.71 -2.31 5.47
C SER A 106 -4.57 -3.26 5.89
N SER A 107 -4.77 -4.57 5.73
CA SER A 107 -3.90 -5.64 6.23
C SER A 107 -2.46 -5.54 5.70
N GLY A 108 -2.28 -5.36 4.38
CA GLY A 108 -0.96 -5.25 3.77
C GLY A 108 -0.24 -3.96 4.14
N THR A 109 -0.97 -2.87 4.40
CA THR A 109 -0.39 -1.62 4.87
C THR A 109 0.21 -1.80 6.26
N ALA A 110 -0.58 -2.34 7.20
CA ALA A 110 -0.12 -2.57 8.57
C ALA A 110 1.06 -3.56 8.60
N VAL A 111 0.96 -4.68 7.86
CA VAL A 111 2.03 -5.68 7.79
C VAL A 111 3.30 -5.11 7.17
N ALA A 112 3.20 -4.34 6.08
CA ALA A 112 4.38 -3.78 5.42
C ALA A 112 5.16 -2.85 6.35
N VAL A 113 4.47 -1.93 7.04
CA VAL A 113 5.12 -1.02 8.00
C VAL A 113 5.70 -1.79 9.19
N ALA A 114 5.01 -2.82 9.69
CA ALA A 114 5.49 -3.61 10.82
C ALA A 114 6.63 -4.58 10.49
N ALA A 115 6.78 -4.99 9.22
CA ALA A 115 7.77 -5.99 8.80
C ALA A 115 9.07 -5.37 8.25
N TYR A 116 9.04 -4.12 7.80
CA TYR A 116 10.15 -3.51 7.07
C TYR A 116 10.53 -2.16 7.69
N ASP A 117 11.61 -2.15 8.48
CA ASP A 117 12.15 -0.93 9.12
C ASP A 117 12.58 0.16 8.12
N TRP A 118 12.73 -0.20 6.85
CA TRP A 118 13.08 0.73 5.78
C TRP A 118 11.85 1.40 5.12
N LEU A 119 10.62 1.01 5.49
CA LEU A 119 9.39 1.72 5.13
C LEU A 119 9.03 2.70 6.24
N ASP A 120 8.76 3.95 5.88
CA ASP A 120 8.55 5.03 6.85
C ASP A 120 7.07 5.17 7.25
N ALA A 121 6.15 4.89 6.33
CA ALA A 121 4.70 4.96 6.57
C ALA A 121 3.90 4.14 5.54
N GLY A 122 2.62 3.96 5.80
CA GLY A 122 1.67 3.37 4.87
C GLY A 122 0.31 4.04 4.96
N PHE A 123 -0.39 4.15 3.82
CA PHE A 123 -1.75 4.70 3.76
C PHE A 123 -2.77 3.59 3.51
N GLY A 124 -3.87 3.64 4.26
CA GLY A 124 -5.00 2.75 4.14
C GLY A 124 -6.32 3.50 4.19
N THR A 125 -7.42 2.75 4.26
CA THR A 125 -8.78 3.27 4.41
C THR A 125 -9.42 2.68 5.67
N ASP A 126 -10.33 3.45 6.27
CA ASP A 126 -11.17 3.09 7.43
C ASP A 126 -12.61 3.52 7.11
#